data_AF-A0A5C6Z8U2-F1
#
_entry.id   AF-A0A5C6Z8U2-F1
#
_cell.length_a   1.000
_cell.length_b   1.000
_cell.length_c   1.000
_cell.angle_alpha   90.00
_cell.angle_beta   90.00
_cell.angle_gamma   90.00
#
_symmetry.space_group_name_H-M   'P 1'
#
loop_
_entity.id
_entity.type
_entity.pdbx_description
1 polymer ?
#
loop_
_entity_poly.entity_id
_entity_poly.type
_entity_poly.pdbx_seq_one_letter_code
_entity_poly.pdbx_strand_id
1 'polypeptide(L)'
;MEPLQRLADLMPDTPGSLSVRALWREGRAVERRWLLGGWLATVIACVVLGLLTVREGWSGIPVDLGGAVAFLTFYPPIPLCLWWTLCFGWRWGAVPAWAATFVLAVDAGMAPGWAAVFACANPLGLGVLALGYRAVGAARGLRSLRAWLFFVPLCFVGAVFSSAGALIWNFNHDLAAERQLPIWQGWWLGAFLQSVLLGGPLMALSWPR
;
A
#
# COMPACT_ATOMS: atom_id res chain seq x y z
N MET A 1 -21.81 -35.83 -1.92
CA MET A 1 -21.06 -34.81 -1.16
C MET A 1 -20.43 -33.88 -2.16
N GLU A 2 -20.97 -32.68 -2.27
CA GLU A 2 -20.41 -31.62 -3.12
C GLU A 2 -19.00 -31.28 -2.60
N PRO A 3 -17.96 -31.19 -3.46
CA PRO A 3 -16.63 -30.84 -2.99
C PRO A 3 -16.66 -29.45 -2.36
N LEU A 4 -16.13 -29.32 -1.14
CA LEU A 4 -15.94 -28.04 -0.46
C LEU A 4 -15.25 -27.07 -1.43
N GLN A 5 -15.98 -26.03 -1.85
CA GLN A 5 -15.42 -24.91 -2.61
C GLN A 5 -14.18 -24.42 -1.87
N ARG A 6 -13.04 -24.36 -2.57
CA ARG A 6 -11.80 -23.93 -1.90
C ARG A 6 -12.02 -22.50 -1.45
N LEU A 7 -11.43 -22.12 -0.31
CA LEU A 7 -11.51 -20.74 0.19
C LEU A 7 -11.08 -19.69 -0.86
N ALA A 8 -10.19 -20.09 -1.79
CA ALA A 8 -9.76 -19.30 -2.93
C ALA A 8 -10.86 -19.06 -3.99
N ASP A 9 -11.84 -19.95 -4.11
CA ASP A 9 -12.98 -19.84 -5.02
C ASP A 9 -14.12 -19.02 -4.39
N LEU A 10 -14.12 -18.91 -3.05
CA LEU A 10 -15.07 -18.11 -2.27
C LEU A 10 -14.66 -16.62 -2.14
N MET A 11 -13.41 -16.30 -2.46
CA MET A 11 -12.96 -14.91 -2.56
C MET A 11 -13.17 -14.43 -3.99
N PRO A 12 -14.22 -13.63 -4.29
CA PRO A 12 -14.37 -13.07 -5.62
C PRO A 12 -13.12 -12.25 -5.96
N ASP A 13 -12.40 -12.68 -6.99
CA ASP A 13 -11.33 -11.91 -7.60
C ASP A 13 -11.87 -10.50 -7.89
N THR A 14 -11.02 -9.49 -7.69
CA THR A 14 -11.44 -8.10 -7.95
C THR A 14 -11.74 -8.00 -9.45
N PRO A 15 -12.84 -7.38 -9.92
CA PRO A 15 -13.04 -7.16 -11.35
C PRO A 15 -11.80 -6.47 -11.95
N GLY A 16 -11.08 -7.18 -12.81
CA GLY A 16 -9.80 -6.73 -13.36
C GLY A 16 -8.54 -7.10 -12.56
N SER A 17 -8.61 -7.99 -11.56
CA SER A 17 -7.42 -8.57 -10.93
C SER A 17 -6.84 -9.67 -11.79
N LEU A 18 -5.57 -9.54 -12.14
CA LEU A 18 -4.84 -10.52 -12.92
C LEU A 18 -4.45 -11.68 -12.03
N SER A 19 -5.09 -12.84 -12.23
CA SER A 19 -4.65 -14.07 -11.58
C SER A 19 -3.29 -14.49 -12.12
N VAL A 20 -2.35 -14.85 -11.23
CA VAL A 20 -1.03 -15.39 -11.62
C VAL A 20 -1.19 -16.66 -12.47
N ARG A 21 -2.22 -17.48 -12.18
CA ARG A 21 -2.51 -18.68 -12.97
C ARG A 21 -2.98 -18.31 -14.38
N ALA A 22 -3.84 -17.31 -14.51
CA ALA A 22 -4.30 -16.83 -15.81
C ALA A 22 -3.12 -16.27 -16.62
N LEU A 23 -2.27 -15.45 -16.01
CA LEU A 23 -1.04 -14.95 -16.64
C LEU A 23 -0.14 -16.09 -17.14
N TRP A 24 -0.01 -17.18 -16.37
CA TRP A 24 0.86 -18.29 -16.76
C TRP A 24 0.29 -19.12 -17.91
N ARG A 25 -1.05 -19.30 -17.94
CA ARG A 25 -1.75 -20.07 -18.97
C ARG A 25 -1.95 -19.30 -20.28
N GLU A 26 -2.25 -18.02 -20.19
CA GLU A 26 -2.74 -17.22 -21.33
C GLU A 26 -1.75 -16.12 -21.76
N GLY A 27 -0.85 -15.70 -20.87
CA GLY A 27 0.09 -14.62 -21.15
C GLY A 27 1.24 -15.04 -22.08
N ARG A 28 1.61 -14.17 -23.01
CA ARG A 28 2.78 -14.37 -23.88
C ARG A 28 4.06 -14.38 -23.06
N ALA A 29 5.07 -15.14 -23.48
CA ALA A 29 6.33 -15.26 -22.74
C ALA A 29 6.98 -13.90 -22.41
N VAL A 30 6.89 -12.94 -23.34
CA VAL A 30 7.39 -11.57 -23.17
C VAL A 30 6.59 -10.81 -22.11
N GLU A 31 5.25 -10.87 -22.13
CA GLU A 31 4.37 -10.21 -21.15
C GLU A 31 4.63 -10.75 -19.73
N ARG A 32 4.75 -12.08 -19.59
CA ARG A 32 5.08 -12.72 -18.31
C ARG A 32 6.41 -12.23 -17.77
N ARG A 33 7.45 -12.16 -18.63
CA ARG A 33 8.78 -11.71 -18.24
C ARG A 33 8.77 -10.26 -17.77
N TRP A 34 8.14 -9.36 -18.51
CA TRP A 34 8.08 -7.95 -18.13
C TRP A 34 7.27 -7.74 -16.87
N LEU A 35 6.11 -8.39 -16.74
CA LEU A 35 5.26 -8.23 -15.58
C LEU A 35 5.92 -8.79 -14.32
N LEU A 36 6.39 -10.04 -14.34
CA LEU A 36 7.00 -10.67 -13.17
C LEU A 36 8.36 -10.08 -12.83
N GLY A 37 9.15 -9.74 -13.86
CA GLY A 37 10.43 -9.06 -13.67
C GLY A 37 10.26 -7.66 -13.08
N GLY A 38 9.31 -6.87 -13.61
CA GLY A 38 8.97 -5.55 -13.08
C GLY A 38 8.38 -5.61 -11.67
N TRP A 39 7.54 -6.61 -11.40
CA TRP A 39 6.99 -6.84 -10.07
C TRP A 39 8.09 -7.21 -9.07
N LEU A 40 8.98 -8.14 -9.41
CA LEU A 40 10.10 -8.54 -8.54
C LEU A 40 11.05 -7.35 -8.30
N ALA A 41 11.37 -6.59 -9.34
CA ALA A 41 12.16 -5.36 -9.21
C ALA A 41 11.46 -4.35 -8.27
N THR A 42 10.13 -4.22 -8.36
CA THR A 42 9.36 -3.37 -7.44
C THR A 42 9.41 -3.89 -6.00
N VAL A 43 9.31 -5.20 -5.76
CA VAL A 43 9.45 -5.78 -4.42
C VAL A 43 10.81 -5.40 -3.82
N ILE A 44 11.89 -5.59 -4.58
CA ILE A 44 13.25 -5.23 -4.14
C ILE A 44 13.34 -3.73 -3.84
N ALA A 45 12.86 -2.89 -4.76
CA ALA A 45 12.86 -1.44 -4.59
C ALA A 45 12.06 -1.01 -3.34
N CYS A 46 10.89 -1.58 -3.11
CA CYS A 46 10.06 -1.31 -1.93
C CYS A 46 10.78 -1.69 -0.63
N VAL A 47 11.46 -2.84 -0.58
CA VAL A 47 12.25 -3.25 0.59
C VAL A 47 13.38 -2.27 0.86
N VAL A 48 14.15 -1.90 -0.16
CA VAL A 48 15.25 -0.93 -0.02
C VAL A 48 14.72 0.44 0.45
N LEU A 49 13.67 0.96 -0.18
CA LEU A 49 13.06 2.23 0.18
C LEU A 49 12.43 2.21 1.58
N GLY A 50 11.87 1.07 2.00
CA GLY A 50 11.35 0.88 3.35
C GLY A 50 12.45 0.93 4.41
N LEU A 51 13.59 0.29 4.15
CA LEU A 51 14.78 0.36 5.01
C LEU A 51 15.33 1.79 5.09
N LEU A 52 15.45 2.49 3.96
CA LEU A 52 15.88 3.89 3.93
C LEU A 52 14.95 4.80 4.74
N THR A 53 13.64 4.54 4.72
CA THR A 53 12.67 5.32 5.51
C THR A 53 13.00 5.29 7.00
N VAL A 54 13.38 4.12 7.53
CA VAL A 54 13.75 3.96 8.95
C VAL A 54 15.12 4.56 9.22
N ARG A 55 16.12 4.24 8.39
CA ARG A 55 17.53 4.61 8.62
C ARG A 55 17.78 6.10 8.47
N GLU A 56 17.08 6.76 7.55
CA GLU A 56 17.19 8.20 7.29
C GLU A 56 16.16 9.02 8.10
N GLY A 57 15.37 8.37 8.96
CA GLY A 57 14.40 9.07 9.83
C GLY A 57 13.27 9.75 9.07
N TRP A 58 12.81 9.19 7.95
CA TRP A 58 11.73 9.77 7.13
C TRP A 58 10.33 9.61 7.73
N SER A 59 10.23 9.19 8.99
CA SER A 59 8.97 9.02 9.73
C SER A 59 8.80 10.13 10.76
N GLY A 60 7.60 10.72 10.80
CA GLY A 60 7.26 11.76 11.79
C GLY A 60 8.03 13.08 11.58
N ILE A 61 8.35 13.44 10.34
CA ILE A 61 9.00 14.69 9.98
C ILE A 61 8.06 15.85 10.36
N PRO A 62 8.47 16.79 11.23
CA PRO A 62 7.66 17.94 11.58
C PRO A 62 7.60 18.93 10.41
N VAL A 63 6.40 19.43 10.13
CA VAL A 63 6.11 20.44 9.13
C VAL A 63 5.35 21.57 9.81
N ASP A 64 5.91 22.79 9.77
CA ASP A 64 5.25 23.99 10.28
C ASP A 64 4.19 24.46 9.27
N LEU A 65 2.96 24.58 9.75
CA LEU A 65 1.79 25.07 9.02
C LEU A 65 1.31 26.41 9.59
N GLY A 66 2.24 27.35 9.79
CA GLY A 66 1.91 28.71 10.22
C GLY A 66 1.46 28.77 11.67
N GLY A 67 2.17 28.07 12.56
CA GLY A 67 1.90 28.04 14.01
C GLY A 67 1.25 26.76 14.51
N ALA A 68 0.94 25.82 13.62
CA ALA A 68 0.57 24.44 13.95
C ALA A 68 1.63 23.48 13.39
N VAL A 69 2.02 22.47 14.16
CA VAL A 69 2.95 21.43 13.70
C VAL A 69 2.14 20.22 13.23
N ALA A 70 2.33 19.83 11.97
CA ALA A 70 1.88 18.56 11.45
C ALA A 70 3.08 17.62 11.31
N PHE A 71 2.84 16.32 11.44
CA PHE A 71 3.87 15.31 11.22
C PHE A 71 3.61 14.57 9.91
N LEU A 72 4.68 14.29 9.16
CA LEU A 72 4.63 13.62 7.87
C LEU A 72 5.59 12.44 7.83
N THR A 73 5.17 11.33 7.23
CA THR A 73 6.06 10.22 6.91
C THR A 73 6.22 10.09 5.41
N PHE A 74 7.44 10.16 4.92
CA PHE A 74 7.78 9.89 3.53
C PHE A 74 8.14 8.41 3.40
N TYR A 75 7.25 7.64 2.77
CA TYR A 75 7.34 6.19 2.64
C TYR A 75 7.06 5.80 1.18
N PRO A 76 8.08 5.92 0.31
CA PRO A 76 7.96 5.72 -1.14
C PRO A 76 7.36 4.38 -1.61
N PRO A 77 7.38 3.26 -0.85
CA PRO A 77 6.73 2.03 -1.27
C PRO A 77 5.23 2.16 -1.55
N ILE A 78 4.51 3.05 -0.86
CA ILE A 78 3.04 3.17 -0.96
C ILE A 78 2.55 3.47 -2.39
N PRO A 79 3.00 4.54 -3.07
CA PRO A 79 2.52 4.83 -4.43
C PRO A 79 2.83 3.71 -5.43
N LEU A 80 3.96 3.00 -5.29
CA LEU A 80 4.30 1.85 -6.13
C LEU A 80 3.34 0.67 -5.88
N CYS A 81 3.07 0.37 -4.62
CA CYS A 81 2.18 -0.72 -4.24
C CYS A 81 0.73 -0.42 -4.61
N LEU A 82 0.28 0.83 -4.44
CA LEU A 82 -1.03 1.31 -4.90
C LEU A 82 -1.20 1.08 -6.40
N TRP A 83 -0.18 1.44 -7.20
CA TRP A 83 -0.22 1.23 -8.64
C TRP A 83 -0.42 -0.25 -8.99
N TRP A 84 0.38 -1.15 -8.40
CA TRP A 84 0.21 -2.60 -8.58
C TRP A 84 -1.18 -3.08 -8.15
N THR A 85 -1.68 -2.59 -7.01
CA THR A 85 -3.03 -2.90 -6.48
C THR A 85 -4.13 -2.54 -7.47
N LEU A 86 -4.10 -1.34 -8.04
CA LEU A 86 -5.18 -0.87 -8.92
C LEU A 86 -5.05 -1.37 -10.37
N CYS A 87 -3.84 -1.61 -10.85
CA CYS A 87 -3.61 -2.14 -12.19
C CYS A 87 -3.84 -3.65 -12.28
N PHE A 88 -3.33 -4.42 -11.32
CA PHE A 88 -3.28 -5.89 -11.41
C PHE A 88 -4.03 -6.60 -10.27
N GLY A 89 -4.50 -5.87 -9.27
CA GLY A 89 -5.29 -6.39 -8.16
C GLY A 89 -4.54 -6.39 -6.84
N TRP A 90 -5.31 -6.48 -5.74
CA TRP A 90 -4.81 -6.29 -4.37
C TRP A 90 -3.51 -7.06 -4.05
N ARG A 91 -3.46 -8.35 -4.40
CA ARG A 91 -2.32 -9.23 -4.09
C ARG A 91 -0.99 -8.72 -4.67
N TRP A 92 -1.02 -8.08 -5.84
CA TRP A 92 0.17 -7.59 -6.52
C TRP A 92 0.82 -6.42 -5.80
N GLY A 93 0.02 -5.54 -5.17
CA GLY A 93 0.53 -4.47 -4.31
C GLY A 93 0.70 -4.85 -2.85
N ALA A 94 -0.13 -5.77 -2.35
CA ALA A 94 -0.09 -6.21 -0.95
C ALA A 94 1.22 -6.92 -0.60
N VAL A 95 1.74 -7.78 -1.48
CA VAL A 95 3.00 -8.50 -1.23
C VAL A 95 4.22 -7.57 -1.11
N PRO A 96 4.52 -6.66 -2.07
CA PRO A 96 5.63 -5.72 -1.91
C PRO A 96 5.44 -4.80 -0.71
N ALA A 97 4.20 -4.36 -0.42
CA ALA A 97 3.91 -3.54 0.76
C ALA A 97 4.21 -4.30 2.06
N TRP A 98 3.73 -5.54 2.17
CA TRP A 98 3.99 -6.40 3.32
C TRP A 98 5.48 -6.68 3.48
N ALA A 99 6.17 -7.04 2.39
CA ALA A 99 7.60 -7.37 2.43
C ALA A 99 8.44 -6.17 2.90
N ALA A 100 8.18 -4.98 2.36
CA ALA A 100 8.87 -3.77 2.79
C ALA A 100 8.63 -3.47 4.28
N THR A 101 7.37 -3.57 4.72
CA THR A 101 6.99 -3.28 6.11
C THR A 101 7.47 -4.33 7.10
N PHE A 102 7.54 -5.59 6.69
CA PHE A 102 8.11 -6.66 7.50
C PHE A 102 9.61 -6.45 7.70
N VAL A 103 10.35 -6.27 6.60
CA VAL A 103 11.81 -6.12 6.65
C VAL A 103 12.20 -4.87 7.42
N LEU A 104 11.54 -3.74 7.20
CA LEU A 104 11.83 -2.51 7.96
C LEU A 104 11.52 -2.65 9.44
N ALA A 105 10.46 -3.39 9.82
CA ALA A 105 10.11 -3.57 11.22
C ALA A 105 11.12 -4.47 11.94
N VAL A 106 11.59 -5.53 11.27
CA VAL A 106 12.67 -6.38 11.78
C VAL A 106 13.97 -5.58 11.90
N ASP A 107 14.33 -4.77 10.91
CA ASP A 107 15.51 -3.88 10.95
C ASP A 107 15.42 -2.87 12.10
N ALA A 108 14.22 -2.40 12.43
CA ALA A 108 13.95 -1.53 13.56
C ALA A 108 13.94 -2.23 14.94
N GLY A 109 14.18 -3.55 14.99
CA GLY A 109 14.27 -4.33 16.23
C GLY A 109 12.96 -4.95 16.71
N MET A 110 11.88 -4.89 15.92
CA MET A 110 10.63 -5.57 16.25
C MET A 110 10.77 -7.09 16.16
N ALA A 111 10.25 -7.81 17.15
CA ALA A 111 10.25 -9.28 17.13
C ALA A 111 9.53 -9.80 15.86
N PRO A 112 10.04 -10.85 15.17
CA PRO A 112 9.50 -11.27 13.87
C PRO A 112 8.00 -11.58 13.84
N GLY A 113 7.44 -12.12 14.93
CA GLY A 113 6.00 -12.36 15.04
C GLY A 113 5.18 -11.07 15.01
N TRP A 114 5.59 -10.06 15.80
CA TRP A 114 4.95 -8.74 15.79
C TRP A 114 5.20 -8.01 14.47
N ALA A 115 6.40 -8.12 13.90
CA ALA A 115 6.72 -7.55 12.59
C ALA A 115 5.81 -8.12 11.50
N ALA A 116 5.49 -9.41 11.53
CA ALA A 116 4.59 -10.04 10.56
C ALA A 116 3.14 -9.51 10.67
N VAL A 117 2.65 -9.29 11.91
CA VAL A 117 1.31 -8.71 12.14
C VAL A 117 1.29 -7.23 11.77
N PHE A 118 2.32 -6.48 12.16
CA PHE A 118 2.54 -5.09 11.80
C PHE A 118 2.56 -4.89 10.28
N ALA A 119 3.23 -5.77 9.56
CA ALA A 119 3.35 -5.73 8.11
C ALA A 119 2.01 -5.88 7.37
N CYS A 120 0.94 -6.33 8.03
CA CYS A 120 -0.41 -6.35 7.47
C CYS A 120 -1.06 -4.96 7.36
N ALA A 121 -0.50 -3.93 8.00
CA ALA A 121 -1.07 -2.59 8.03
C ALA A 121 -1.20 -1.95 6.63
N ASN A 122 -0.11 -1.93 5.84
CA ASN A 122 -0.14 -1.39 4.49
C ASN A 122 -1.02 -2.20 3.52
N PRO A 123 -0.95 -3.56 3.50
CA PRO A 123 -1.92 -4.40 2.79
C PRO A 123 -3.38 -4.13 3.15
N LEU A 124 -3.69 -3.84 4.42
CA LEU A 124 -5.04 -3.50 4.86
C LEU A 124 -5.53 -2.21 4.20
N GLY A 125 -4.71 -1.15 4.23
CA GLY A 125 -5.01 0.10 3.53
C GLY A 125 -5.24 -0.08 2.03
N LEU A 126 -4.37 -0.84 1.36
CA LEU A 126 -4.53 -1.19 -0.06
C LEU A 126 -5.79 -2.04 -0.31
N GLY A 127 -6.20 -2.85 0.68
CA GLY A 127 -7.42 -3.63 0.66
C GLY A 127 -8.66 -2.74 0.59
N VAL A 128 -8.70 -1.65 1.37
CA VAL A 128 -9.76 -0.64 1.30
C VAL A 128 -9.88 -0.08 -0.11
N LEU A 129 -8.75 0.29 -0.74
CA LEU A 129 -8.76 0.81 -2.11
C LEU A 129 -9.32 -0.24 -3.10
N ALA A 130 -8.80 -1.47 -3.06
CA ALA A 130 -9.24 -2.53 -3.96
C ALA A 130 -10.74 -2.85 -3.81
N LEU A 131 -11.23 -2.91 -2.57
CA LEU A 131 -12.64 -3.15 -2.27
C LEU A 131 -13.53 -1.99 -2.73
N GLY A 132 -13.11 -0.75 -2.51
CA GLY A 132 -13.85 0.43 -2.96
C GLY A 132 -14.02 0.45 -4.48
N TYR A 133 -12.92 0.25 -5.23
CA TYR A 133 -12.99 0.18 -6.69
C TYR A 133 -13.83 -0.98 -7.20
N ARG A 134 -13.81 -2.13 -6.51
CA ARG A 134 -14.67 -3.27 -6.82
C ARG A 134 -16.15 -2.98 -6.61
N ALA A 135 -16.49 -2.38 -5.47
CA ALA A 135 -17.87 -2.15 -5.08
C ALA A 135 -18.55 -1.10 -5.99
N VAL A 136 -17.81 -0.08 -6.39
CA VAL A 136 -18.38 1.08 -7.11
C VAL A 136 -18.14 1.00 -8.62
N GLY A 137 -17.11 0.29 -9.07
CA GLY A 137 -16.77 0.20 -10.50
C GLY A 137 -16.25 1.53 -11.09
N ALA A 138 -15.69 2.41 -10.25
CA ALA A 138 -15.16 3.70 -10.69
C ALA A 138 -13.96 3.54 -11.65
N ALA A 139 -13.78 4.53 -12.53
CA ALA A 139 -12.66 4.53 -13.47
C ALA A 139 -11.30 4.70 -12.73
N ARG A 140 -10.37 3.80 -12.99
CA ARG A 140 -9.04 3.74 -12.35
C ARG A 140 -8.00 4.67 -12.99
N GLY A 141 -8.20 5.06 -14.25
CA GLY A 141 -7.23 5.87 -15.00
C GLY A 141 -7.19 7.36 -14.65
N LEU A 142 -7.98 7.83 -13.67
CA LEU A 142 -7.95 9.20 -13.12
C LEU A 142 -7.91 10.35 -14.16
N ARG A 143 -8.60 10.17 -15.30
CA ARG A 143 -8.66 11.17 -16.38
C ARG A 143 -9.84 12.14 -16.31
N SER A 144 -10.68 11.99 -15.31
CA SER A 144 -11.86 12.84 -15.12
C SER A 144 -11.97 13.26 -13.67
N LEU A 145 -12.59 14.41 -13.44
CA LEU A 145 -12.85 14.90 -12.09
C LEU A 145 -13.62 13.87 -11.26
N ARG A 146 -14.59 13.15 -11.85
CA ARG A 146 -15.33 12.08 -11.17
C ARG A 146 -14.42 10.97 -10.66
N ALA A 147 -13.42 10.57 -11.45
CA ALA A 147 -12.47 9.54 -11.03
C ALA A 147 -11.61 10.02 -9.85
N TRP A 148 -11.18 11.29 -9.87
CA TRP A 148 -10.45 11.91 -8.75
C TRP A 148 -11.31 12.06 -7.49
N LEU A 149 -12.56 12.48 -7.63
CA LEU A 149 -13.51 12.61 -6.51
C LEU A 149 -13.81 11.28 -5.83
N PHE A 150 -13.65 10.15 -6.52
CA PHE A 150 -13.71 8.83 -5.92
C PHE A 150 -12.37 8.41 -5.29
N PHE A 151 -11.27 8.63 -6.01
CA PHE A 151 -9.94 8.20 -5.60
C PHE A 151 -9.42 8.88 -4.34
N VAL A 152 -9.57 10.21 -4.22
CA VAL A 152 -8.99 10.99 -3.12
C VAL A 152 -9.59 10.60 -1.77
N PRO A 153 -10.92 10.57 -1.58
CA PRO A 153 -11.50 10.12 -0.31
C PRO A 153 -11.13 8.66 0.01
N LEU A 154 -11.08 7.79 -1.00
CA LEU A 154 -10.72 6.39 -0.79
C LEU A 154 -9.25 6.22 -0.35
N CYS A 155 -8.34 7.03 -0.88
CA CYS A 155 -6.95 7.10 -0.41
C CYS A 155 -6.88 7.54 1.05
N PHE A 156 -7.70 8.52 1.44
CA PHE A 156 -7.76 8.98 2.83
C PHE A 156 -8.22 7.84 3.76
N VAL A 157 -9.33 7.18 3.44
CA VAL A 157 -9.82 6.05 4.25
C VAL A 157 -8.78 4.92 4.30
N GLY A 158 -8.19 4.56 3.15
CA GLY A 158 -7.13 3.54 3.11
C GLY A 158 -5.92 3.90 3.97
N ALA A 159 -5.49 5.16 3.95
CA ALA A 159 -4.38 5.65 4.76
C ALA A 159 -4.68 5.61 6.27
N VAL A 160 -5.92 5.93 6.68
CA VAL A 160 -6.36 5.83 8.08
C VAL A 160 -6.38 4.37 8.54
N PHE A 161 -6.88 3.44 7.71
CA PHE A 161 -6.84 2.02 8.04
C PHE A 161 -5.40 1.49 8.14
N SER A 162 -4.52 1.96 7.26
CA SER A 162 -3.11 1.61 7.26
C SER A 162 -2.38 2.12 8.51
N SER A 163 -2.75 3.30 9.02
CA SER A 163 -2.09 3.88 10.20
C SER A 163 -2.42 3.17 11.51
N ALA A 164 -3.39 2.23 11.52
CA ALA A 164 -3.61 1.35 12.68
C ALA A 164 -2.36 0.56 13.08
N GLY A 165 -1.42 0.33 12.14
CA GLY A 165 -0.10 -0.24 12.43
C GLY A 165 0.71 0.57 13.45
N ALA A 166 0.46 1.88 13.58
CA ALA A 166 1.15 2.74 14.55
C ALA A 166 0.91 2.27 15.99
N LEU A 167 -0.24 1.65 16.26
CA LEU A 167 -0.54 1.08 17.58
C LEU A 167 0.40 -0.08 17.91
N ILE A 168 0.64 -0.98 16.95
CA ILE A 168 1.55 -2.12 17.10
C ILE A 168 2.99 -1.63 17.22
N TRP A 169 3.35 -0.60 16.44
CA TRP A 169 4.67 0.03 16.51
C TRP A 169 4.93 0.64 17.88
N ASN A 170 3.99 1.45 18.38
CA ASN A 170 4.10 2.11 19.68
C ASN A 170 4.19 1.07 20.81
N PHE A 171 3.40 0.00 20.74
CA PHE A 171 3.45 -1.10 21.71
C PHE A 171 4.82 -1.79 21.74
N ASN A 172 5.46 -1.99 20.58
CA ASN A 172 6.76 -2.68 20.51
C ASN A 172 7.97 -1.80 20.86
N HIS A 173 7.85 -0.47 20.78
CA HIS A 173 8.95 0.46 21.01
C HIS A 173 8.82 1.27 22.31
N ASP A 174 7.82 0.97 23.13
CA ASP A 174 7.53 1.60 24.43
C ASP A 174 7.61 3.14 24.38
N LEU A 175 6.98 3.72 23.36
CA LEU A 175 7.08 5.15 23.10
C LEU A 175 6.22 5.96 24.07
N ALA A 176 6.79 7.02 24.62
CA ALA A 176 6.07 8.00 25.43
C ALA A 176 4.85 8.57 24.67
N ALA A 177 3.76 8.85 25.39
CA ALA A 177 2.46 9.27 24.82
C ALA A 177 2.59 10.48 23.87
N GLU A 178 3.46 11.42 24.20
CA GLU A 178 3.78 12.61 23.40
C GLU A 178 4.35 12.31 22.00
N ARG A 179 4.98 11.15 21.80
CA ARG A 179 5.55 10.71 20.51
C ARG A 179 4.60 9.84 19.69
N GLN A 180 3.54 9.32 20.30
CA GLN A 180 2.61 8.40 19.65
C GLN A 180 1.74 9.10 18.61
N LEU A 181 1.21 10.29 18.94
CA LEU A 181 0.38 11.08 18.03
C LEU A 181 1.16 11.54 16.78
N PRO A 182 2.39 12.08 16.89
CA PRO A 182 3.24 12.40 15.73
C PRO A 182 3.43 11.23 14.76
N ILE A 183 3.66 10.03 15.28
CA ILE A 183 3.85 8.83 14.46
C ILE A 183 2.56 8.47 13.74
N TRP A 184 1.46 8.32 14.48
CA TRP A 184 0.18 7.97 13.88
C TRP A 184 -0.28 9.01 12.84
N GLN A 185 -0.16 10.31 13.16
CA GLN A 185 -0.49 11.38 12.23
C GLN A 185 0.39 11.34 10.99
N GLY A 186 1.71 11.21 11.19
CA GLY A 186 2.69 11.10 10.14
C GLY A 186 2.37 10.00 9.14
N TRP A 187 1.87 8.87 9.62
CA TRP A 187 1.61 7.71 8.80
C TRP A 187 0.38 7.85 7.93
N TRP A 188 -0.77 8.25 8.49
CA TRP A 188 -1.97 8.42 7.66
C TRP A 188 -1.82 9.63 6.72
N LEU A 189 -1.26 10.74 7.21
CA LEU A 189 -1.10 11.95 6.39
C LEU A 189 -0.07 11.70 5.29
N GLY A 190 1.05 11.06 5.64
CA GLY A 190 2.09 10.67 4.70
C GLY A 190 1.60 9.72 3.62
N ALA A 191 0.91 8.64 4.02
CA ALA A 191 0.35 7.68 3.06
C ALA A 191 -0.72 8.31 2.17
N PHE A 192 -1.58 9.16 2.73
CA PHE A 192 -2.61 9.89 1.97
C PHE A 192 -1.99 10.80 0.91
N LEU A 193 -1.07 11.68 1.32
CA LEU A 193 -0.45 12.64 0.41
C LEU A 193 0.38 11.93 -0.66
N GLN A 194 1.17 10.91 -0.33
CA GLN A 194 1.93 10.16 -1.33
C GLN A 194 1.01 9.39 -2.29
N SER A 195 -0.10 8.83 -1.80
CA SER A 195 -1.08 8.16 -2.66
C SER A 195 -1.73 9.13 -3.65
N VAL A 196 -2.10 10.33 -3.19
CA VAL A 196 -2.76 11.33 -4.04
C VAL A 196 -1.78 12.02 -4.98
N LEU A 197 -0.64 12.50 -4.46
CA LEU A 197 0.31 13.35 -5.19
C LEU A 197 1.29 12.55 -6.06
N LEU A 198 1.56 11.29 -5.73
CA LEU A 198 2.47 10.43 -6.50
C LEU A 198 1.71 9.27 -7.15
N GLY A 199 0.90 8.54 -6.37
CA GLY A 199 0.11 7.41 -6.87
C GLY A 199 -0.94 7.83 -7.89
N GLY A 200 -1.65 8.93 -7.66
CA GLY A 200 -2.67 9.45 -8.57
C GLY A 200 -2.12 9.80 -9.96
N PRO A 201 -1.09 10.65 -10.07
CA PRO A 201 -0.45 10.94 -11.36
C PRO A 201 0.12 9.69 -12.03
N LEU A 202 0.73 8.77 -11.28
CA LEU A 202 1.24 7.52 -11.82
C LEU A 202 0.12 6.68 -12.46
N MET A 203 -1.05 6.61 -11.82
CA MET A 203 -2.25 5.95 -12.39
C MET A 203 -2.72 6.65 -13.67
N ALA A 204 -2.78 7.99 -13.67
CA ALA A 204 -3.23 8.76 -14.83
C ALA A 204 -2.32 8.61 -16.06
N LEU A 205 -1.00 8.56 -15.84
CA LEU A 205 0.02 8.45 -16.89
C LEU A 205 0.14 7.04 -17.46
N SER A 206 -0.08 6.01 -16.65
CA SER A 206 0.12 4.60 -17.05
C SER A 206 -1.12 3.95 -17.66
N TRP A 207 -2.32 4.52 -17.47
CA TRP A 207 -3.54 3.94 -18.02
C TRP A 207 -3.58 4.03 -19.55
N PRO A 208 -4.09 3.02 -20.29
CA PRO A 208 -4.27 3.11 -21.74
C PRO A 208 -5.20 4.27 -22.14
N ARG A 209 -4.96 4.91 -23.30
CA ARG A 209 -5.78 6.01 -23.81
C ARG A 209 -7.18 5.58 -24.21
#